data_AF-A0A7S1ENY2-F1
#
_entry.id   AF-A0A7S1ENY2-F1
#
_cell.length_a   1.000
_cell.length_b   1.000
_cell.length_c   1.000
_cell.angle_alpha   90.00
_cell.angle_beta   90.00
_cell.angle_gamma   90.00
#
_symmetry.space_group_name_H-M   'P 1'
#
loop_
_entity.id
_entity.type
_entity.pdbx_description
1 polymer ?
#
loop_
_entity_poly.entity_id
_entity_poly.type
_entity_poly.pdbx_seq_one_letter_code
_entity_poly.pdbx_strand_id
1 'polypeptide(L)'
;EAHAKIHALVEEKERWEAAALALREQQESSVACINKERVLAEEARRQCEQEREAQKMHARRLRRTLRDNASRFAESREALSSLKADMRAMQAECGKALSGMAEELAGGIAEVAMGPQRALEDAREKLEKEAVERRRLHNQVLELKGNIRVFCRVRPAGEGHKSSILVPSDDELVLTSAGKHNSFSYDKVFAPEATQEEVYNETQPLVVSCLDGYNVCVFAYGQTGSGKTHTMDMMNSRALGDLFRLSGERRAIADYSFKLTAIEIYNEVIKDLLEPNDANGKPKKLDVKTDSATGASSVPEVRYAPVCSVSDVEGLMQLARRNRHTSSTGMNEHSSRSHLILTVHVLRKDLVRDGTMFGKMNLIDLAGSERLSRTCAEGERLTEAKHINKSLSALGNCVSALVTKGKHVPYRDSKLTYLLQDSLGLDSKTLMFVCASPAEVDAG
;
A
#
# COMPACT_ATOMS: atom_id res chain seq x y z
N GLU A 1 25.44 165.45 72.10
CA GLU A 1 26.03 164.09 72.06
C GLU A 1 25.07 162.96 72.42
N ALA A 2 24.18 163.08 73.42
CA ALA A 2 23.28 161.97 73.84
C ALA A 2 22.25 161.50 72.78
N HIS A 3 21.74 162.39 71.91
CA HIS A 3 20.70 162.03 70.92
C HIS A 3 21.19 161.10 69.79
N ALA A 4 22.47 161.17 69.41
CA ALA A 4 23.01 160.35 68.31
C ALA A 4 23.16 158.86 68.67
N LYS A 5 23.39 158.55 69.96
CA LYS A 5 23.50 157.15 70.44
C LYS A 5 22.16 156.42 70.49
N ILE A 6 21.07 157.13 70.77
CA ILE A 6 19.73 156.52 70.84
C ILE A 6 19.26 156.09 69.44
N HIS A 7 19.50 156.92 68.43
CA HIS A 7 19.06 156.61 67.06
C HIS A 7 19.79 155.39 66.46
N ALA A 8 21.09 155.24 66.76
CA ALA A 8 21.86 154.07 66.35
C ALA A 8 21.37 152.76 66.99
N LEU A 9 20.97 152.80 68.27
CA LEU A 9 20.42 151.63 68.98
C LEU A 9 19.02 151.24 68.46
N VAL A 10 18.22 152.19 67.99
CA VAL A 10 16.91 151.90 67.40
C VAL A 10 17.06 151.22 66.03
N GLU A 11 17.95 151.70 65.16
CA GLU A 11 18.23 151.02 63.89
C GLU A 11 18.83 149.62 64.09
N GLU A 12 19.67 149.42 65.10
CA GLU A 12 20.22 148.11 65.43
C GLU A 12 19.12 147.16 65.90
N LYS A 13 18.20 147.63 66.74
CA LYS A 13 17.03 146.86 67.19
C LYS A 13 16.14 146.43 66.02
N GLU A 14 15.81 147.34 65.10
CA GLU A 14 14.98 147.02 63.94
C GLU A 14 15.65 145.99 63.01
N ARG A 15 16.98 146.06 62.84
CA ARG A 15 17.74 145.04 62.10
C ARG A 15 17.67 143.66 62.78
N TRP A 16 17.80 143.62 64.10
CA TRP A 16 17.70 142.36 64.85
C TRP A 16 16.28 141.77 64.83
N GLU A 17 15.25 142.61 64.88
CA GLU A 17 13.85 142.16 64.78
C GLU A 17 13.53 141.58 63.39
N ALA A 18 14.01 142.22 62.31
CA ALA A 18 13.84 141.70 60.95
C ALA A 18 14.60 140.37 60.73
N ALA A 19 15.82 140.25 61.25
CA ALA A 19 16.61 139.01 61.17
C ALA A 19 15.97 137.85 61.96
N ALA A 20 15.40 138.15 63.13
CA ALA A 20 14.69 137.16 63.94
C ALA A 20 13.41 136.65 63.27
N LEU A 21 12.67 137.52 62.56
CA LEU A 21 11.48 137.14 61.81
C LEU A 21 11.83 136.22 60.63
N ALA A 22 12.85 136.58 59.84
CA ALA A 22 13.31 135.77 58.71
C ALA A 22 13.81 134.39 59.15
N LEU A 23 14.51 134.31 60.29
CA LEU A 23 14.96 133.03 60.86
C LEU A 23 13.79 132.16 61.34
N ARG A 24 12.73 132.77 61.91
CA ARG A 24 11.52 132.05 62.28
C ARG A 24 10.79 131.48 61.07
N GLU A 25 10.59 132.27 60.01
CA GLU A 25 9.96 131.79 58.78
C GLU A 25 10.77 130.67 58.12
N GLN A 26 12.10 130.78 58.13
CA GLN A 26 12.98 129.72 57.64
C GLN A 26 12.88 128.45 58.49
N GLN A 27 12.81 128.57 59.82
CA GLN A 27 12.62 127.42 60.71
C GLN A 27 11.25 126.76 60.50
N GLU A 28 10.17 127.54 60.39
CA GLU A 28 8.82 127.01 60.15
C GLU A 28 8.73 126.27 58.81
N SER A 29 9.36 126.82 57.76
CA SER A 29 9.45 126.16 56.44
C SER A 29 10.25 124.85 56.49
N SER A 30 11.40 124.83 57.18
CA SER A 30 12.19 123.60 57.37
C SER A 30 11.43 122.54 58.17
N VAL A 31 10.72 122.92 59.24
CA VAL A 31 9.91 121.99 60.05
C VAL A 31 8.74 121.43 59.22
N ALA A 32 8.09 122.26 58.41
CA ALA A 32 7.02 121.82 57.51
C ALA A 32 7.54 120.82 56.45
N CYS A 33 8.72 121.07 55.88
CA CYS A 33 9.36 120.16 54.94
C CYS A 33 9.67 118.79 55.57
N ILE A 34 10.32 118.80 56.75
CA ILE A 34 10.67 117.58 57.49
C ILE A 34 9.41 116.78 57.86
N ASN A 35 8.34 117.45 58.30
CA ASN A 35 7.08 116.78 58.63
C ASN A 35 6.44 116.13 57.40
N LYS A 36 6.49 116.78 56.23
CA LYS A 36 5.98 116.22 54.97
C LYS A 36 6.78 114.99 54.54
N GLU A 37 8.11 115.04 54.62
CA GLU A 37 8.98 113.89 54.32
C GLU A 37 8.75 112.74 55.30
N ARG A 38 8.52 113.02 56.59
CA ARG A 38 8.22 112.01 57.60
C ARG A 38 6.92 111.26 57.30
N VAL A 39 5.86 111.97 56.94
CA VAL A 39 4.56 111.36 56.59
C VAL A 39 4.70 110.47 55.35
N LEU A 40 5.37 110.94 54.31
CA LEU A 40 5.63 110.15 53.10
C LEU A 40 6.47 108.89 53.40
N ALA A 41 7.47 109.01 54.28
CA ALA A 41 8.28 107.86 54.70
C ALA A 41 7.48 106.84 55.53
N GLU A 42 6.57 107.29 56.38
CA GLU A 42 5.66 106.42 57.14
C GLU A 42 4.66 105.70 56.22
N GLU A 43 4.08 106.39 55.24
CA GLU A 43 3.19 105.80 54.25
C GLU A 43 3.91 104.74 53.38
N ALA A 44 5.12 105.05 52.91
CA ALA A 44 5.94 104.11 52.13
C ALA A 44 6.34 102.87 52.96
N ARG A 45 6.69 103.05 54.24
CA ARG A 45 6.94 101.93 55.16
C ARG A 45 5.72 101.03 55.32
N ARG A 46 4.53 101.64 55.48
CA ARG A 46 3.28 100.89 55.65
C ARG A 46 2.94 100.08 54.39
N GLN A 47 3.13 100.64 53.20
CA GLN A 47 2.93 99.93 51.93
C GLN A 47 3.91 98.75 51.79
N CYS A 48 5.20 98.98 52.05
CA CYS A 48 6.21 97.92 51.98
C CYS A 48 5.94 96.77 52.96
N GLU A 49 5.45 97.09 54.17
CA GLU A 49 5.09 96.09 55.16
C GLU A 49 3.85 95.27 54.74
N GLN A 50 2.85 95.90 54.15
CA GLN A 50 1.68 95.22 53.58
C GLN A 50 2.06 94.27 52.43
N GLU A 51 2.90 94.73 51.49
CA GLU A 51 3.40 93.88 50.40
C GLU A 51 4.22 92.69 50.91
N ARG A 52 5.06 92.92 51.93
CA ARG A 52 5.86 91.86 52.55
C ARG A 52 4.98 90.78 53.19
N GLU A 53 3.92 91.18 53.90
CA GLU A 53 2.98 90.21 54.48
C GLU A 53 2.16 89.49 53.41
N ALA A 54 1.73 90.17 52.35
CA ALA A 54 1.08 89.54 51.21
C ALA A 54 1.98 88.50 50.53
N GLN A 55 3.26 88.82 50.31
CA GLN A 55 4.25 87.89 49.75
C GLN A 55 4.51 86.69 50.67
N LYS A 56 4.62 86.91 52.00
CA LYS A 56 4.75 85.81 52.97
C LYS A 56 3.54 84.88 52.93
N MET A 57 2.33 85.42 52.82
CA MET A 57 1.10 84.63 52.71
C MET A 57 1.04 83.85 51.39
N HIS A 58 1.42 84.45 50.27
CA HIS A 58 1.52 83.78 48.97
C HIS A 58 2.54 82.64 49.00
N ALA A 59 3.74 82.88 49.57
CA ALA A 59 4.78 81.87 49.73
C ALA A 59 4.33 80.70 50.63
N ARG A 60 3.57 80.97 51.70
CA ARG A 60 2.98 79.92 52.55
C ARG A 60 1.96 79.08 51.78
N ARG A 61 1.09 79.71 50.98
CA ARG A 61 0.10 78.99 50.14
C ARG A 61 0.81 78.11 49.11
N LEU A 62 1.80 78.64 48.40
CA LEU A 62 2.56 77.90 47.39
C LEU A 62 3.31 76.70 48.00
N ARG A 63 3.94 76.88 49.17
CA ARG A 63 4.60 75.77 49.89
C ARG A 63 3.62 74.67 50.31
N ARG A 64 2.37 75.02 50.64
CA ARG A 64 1.32 74.04 50.95
C ARG A 64 0.96 73.24 49.70
N THR A 65 0.65 73.92 48.60
CA THR A 65 0.32 73.25 47.32
C THR A 65 1.45 72.37 46.81
N LEU A 66 2.71 72.80 46.94
CA LEU A 66 3.88 71.99 46.55
C LEU A 66 3.99 70.71 47.40
N ARG A 67 3.72 70.78 48.70
CA ARG A 67 3.69 69.59 49.57
C ARG A 67 2.56 68.64 49.21
N ASP A 68 1.36 69.18 48.99
CA ASP A 68 0.19 68.38 48.63
C ASP A 68 0.41 67.66 47.29
N ASN A 69 0.98 68.35 46.29
CA ASN A 69 1.35 67.75 45.02
C ASN A 69 2.45 66.69 45.16
N ALA A 70 3.47 66.94 46.00
CA ALA A 70 4.52 65.96 46.25
C ALA A 70 3.98 64.66 46.86
N SER A 71 3.00 64.75 47.78
CA SER A 71 2.31 63.57 48.34
C SER A 71 1.56 62.81 47.24
N ARG A 72 0.76 63.50 46.43
CA ARG A 72 0.01 62.89 45.32
C ARG A 72 0.91 62.19 44.31
N PHE A 73 2.07 62.78 43.98
CA PHE A 73 3.05 62.15 43.11
C PHE A 73 3.70 60.92 43.73
N ALA A 74 3.99 60.94 45.04
CA ALA A 74 4.50 59.78 45.75
C ALA A 74 3.49 58.61 45.72
N GLU A 75 2.23 58.88 46.06
CA GLU A 75 1.12 57.92 46.00
C GLU A 75 0.92 57.35 44.59
N SER A 76 0.94 58.22 43.57
CA SER A 76 0.80 57.79 42.17
C SER A 76 1.97 56.95 41.69
N ARG A 77 3.19 57.24 42.16
CA ARG A 77 4.39 56.46 41.83
C ARG A 77 4.34 55.07 42.46
N GLU A 78 3.87 54.97 43.69
CA GLU A 78 3.68 53.71 44.39
C GLU A 78 2.61 52.85 43.71
N ALA A 79 1.46 53.44 43.35
CA ALA A 79 0.41 52.77 42.59
C ALA A 79 0.91 52.28 41.21
N LEU A 80 1.69 53.09 40.49
CA LEU A 80 2.32 52.70 39.22
C LEU A 80 3.32 51.54 39.40
N SER A 81 4.04 51.51 40.53
CA SER A 81 4.97 50.43 40.84
C SER A 81 4.22 49.12 41.10
N SER A 82 3.12 49.16 41.86
CA SER A 82 2.26 48.01 42.10
C SER A 82 1.67 47.47 40.79
N LEU A 83 1.05 48.34 39.98
CA LEU A 83 0.44 47.93 38.72
C LEU A 83 1.45 47.32 37.74
N LYS A 84 2.69 47.84 37.71
CA LYS A 84 3.78 47.26 36.92
C LYS A 84 4.19 45.88 37.43
N ALA A 85 4.19 45.65 38.75
CA ALA A 85 4.45 44.34 39.32
C ALA A 85 3.34 43.34 38.96
N ASP A 86 2.07 43.76 39.09
CA ASP A 86 0.90 42.94 38.75
C ASP A 86 0.89 42.57 37.26
N MET A 87 1.19 43.53 36.38
CA MET A 87 1.28 43.27 34.94
C MET A 87 2.40 42.28 34.60
N ARG A 88 3.56 42.35 35.28
CA ARG A 88 4.65 41.38 35.10
C ARG A 88 4.26 39.99 35.61
N ALA A 89 3.57 39.92 36.75
CA ALA A 89 3.07 38.66 37.29
C ALA A 89 2.07 38.01 36.32
N MET A 90 1.11 38.78 35.82
CA MET A 90 0.12 38.32 34.85
C MET A 90 0.74 37.88 33.53
N GLN A 91 1.77 38.60 33.03
CA GLN A 91 2.54 38.18 31.85
C GLN A 91 3.26 36.85 32.09
N ALA A 92 3.84 36.63 33.27
CA ALA A 92 4.51 35.38 33.61
C ALA A 92 3.52 34.22 33.74
N GLU A 93 2.34 34.45 34.35
CA GLU A 93 1.27 33.45 34.44
C GLU A 93 0.71 33.08 33.06
N CYS A 94 0.43 34.08 32.22
CA CYS A 94 -0.04 33.86 30.85
C CYS A 94 1.00 33.09 30.03
N GLY A 95 2.29 33.43 30.16
CA GLY A 95 3.39 32.70 29.52
C GLY A 95 3.48 31.24 29.95
N LYS A 96 3.34 30.95 31.26
CA LYS A 96 3.31 29.58 31.79
C LYS A 96 2.08 28.79 31.33
N ALA A 97 0.91 29.42 31.29
CA ALA A 97 -0.32 28.78 30.81
C ALA A 97 -0.22 28.45 29.32
N LEU A 98 0.32 29.37 28.50
CA LEU A 98 0.58 29.14 27.07
C LEU A 98 1.58 28.00 26.83
N SER A 99 2.69 27.94 27.59
CA SER A 99 3.66 26.85 27.46
C SER A 99 3.06 25.51 27.88
N GLY A 100 2.29 25.46 28.96
CA GLY A 100 1.60 24.24 29.41
C GLY A 100 0.60 23.72 28.38
N MET A 101 -0.25 24.60 27.84
CA MET A 101 -1.19 24.23 26.77
C MET A 101 -0.47 23.76 25.50
N ALA A 102 0.66 24.37 25.14
CA ALA A 102 1.45 23.96 23.98
C ALA A 102 2.08 22.57 24.18
N GLU A 103 2.57 22.25 25.37
CA GLU A 103 3.11 20.92 25.72
C GLU A 103 2.03 19.84 25.72
N GLU A 104 0.85 20.11 26.30
CA GLU A 104 -0.30 19.19 26.27
C GLU A 104 -0.77 18.92 24.84
N LEU A 105 -0.90 19.96 24.02
CA LEU A 105 -1.30 19.82 22.63
C LEU A 105 -0.25 19.03 21.82
N ALA A 106 1.04 19.30 22.03
CA ALA A 106 2.11 18.55 21.38
C ALA A 106 2.11 17.06 21.79
N GLY A 107 1.88 16.76 23.07
CA GLY A 107 1.74 15.40 23.57
C GLY A 107 0.54 14.67 22.95
N GLY A 108 -0.62 15.32 22.91
CA GLY A 108 -1.83 14.76 22.29
C GLY A 108 -1.68 14.50 20.79
N ILE A 109 -1.05 15.41 20.04
CA ILE A 109 -0.78 15.23 18.61
C ILE A 109 0.18 14.04 18.40
N ALA A 110 1.23 13.93 19.21
CA ALA A 110 2.19 12.83 19.10
C ALA A 110 1.54 11.46 19.38
N GLU A 111 0.65 11.37 20.36
CA GLU A 111 -0.08 10.15 20.69
C GLU A 111 -1.08 9.76 19.60
N VAL A 112 -1.86 10.72 19.10
CA VAL A 112 -2.84 10.51 18.02
C VAL A 112 -2.17 10.14 16.69
N ALA A 113 -0.96 10.67 16.40
CA ALA A 113 -0.22 10.34 15.20
C ALA A 113 0.54 9.01 15.31
N MET A 114 1.24 8.76 16.43
CA MET A 114 2.10 7.58 16.56
C MET A 114 1.33 6.30 16.90
N GLY A 115 0.21 6.38 17.63
CA GLY A 115 -0.58 5.22 18.02
C GLY A 115 -1.05 4.38 16.82
N PRO A 116 -1.79 4.96 15.86
CA PRO A 116 -2.24 4.26 14.66
C PRO A 116 -1.09 3.78 13.78
N GLN A 117 0.01 4.53 13.71
CA GLN A 117 1.16 4.18 12.88
C GLN A 117 1.90 2.96 13.42
N ARG A 118 2.13 2.90 14.75
CA ARG A 118 2.68 1.70 15.40
C ARG A 118 1.76 0.50 15.28
N ALA A 119 0.45 0.69 15.49
CA ALA A 119 -0.51 -0.39 15.35
C ALA A 119 -0.56 -0.95 13.91
N LEU A 120 -0.40 -0.08 12.90
CA LEU A 120 -0.31 -0.48 11.50
C LEU A 120 0.97 -1.26 11.20
N GLU A 121 2.12 -0.81 11.74
CA GLU A 121 3.41 -1.52 11.61
C GLU A 121 3.34 -2.90 12.28
N ASP A 122 2.85 -2.99 13.52
CA ASP A 122 2.65 -4.25 14.23
C ASP A 122 1.71 -5.20 13.48
N ALA A 123 0.61 -4.67 12.92
CA ALA A 123 -0.32 -5.45 12.13
C ALA A 123 0.32 -5.97 10.83
N ARG A 124 1.14 -5.15 10.16
CA ARG A 124 1.89 -5.56 8.95
C ARG A 124 2.90 -6.66 9.26
N GLU A 125 3.66 -6.55 10.34
CA GLU A 125 4.63 -7.57 10.74
C GLU A 125 3.95 -8.90 11.09
N LYS A 126 2.82 -8.85 11.82
CA LYS A 126 2.02 -10.04 12.13
C LYS A 126 1.45 -10.69 10.86
N LEU A 127 0.94 -9.88 9.94
CA LEU A 127 0.41 -10.35 8.66
C LEU A 127 1.50 -10.98 7.80
N GLU A 128 2.72 -10.43 7.83
CA GLU A 128 3.88 -11.02 7.15
C GLU A 128 4.21 -12.41 7.69
N LYS A 129 4.35 -12.52 9.02
CA LYS A 129 4.68 -13.79 9.69
C LYS A 129 3.63 -14.85 9.42
N GLU A 130 2.35 -14.48 9.48
CA GLU A 130 1.24 -15.36 9.12
C GLU A 130 1.32 -15.78 7.64
N ALA A 131 1.54 -14.84 6.71
CA ALA A 131 1.59 -15.15 5.29
C ALA A 131 2.75 -16.10 4.93
N VAL A 132 3.92 -15.93 5.57
CA VAL A 132 5.08 -16.82 5.42
C VAL A 132 4.77 -18.21 5.97
N GLU A 133 4.19 -18.29 7.18
CA GLU A 133 3.89 -19.55 7.83
C GLU A 133 2.78 -20.31 7.10
N ARG A 134 1.73 -19.62 6.65
CA ARG A 134 0.66 -20.19 5.83
C ARG A 134 1.20 -20.82 4.56
N ARG A 135 2.12 -20.12 3.85
CA ARG A 135 2.78 -20.66 2.65
C ARG A 135 3.58 -21.92 2.98
N ARG A 136 4.36 -21.89 4.07
CA ARG A 136 5.17 -23.03 4.52
C ARG A 136 4.29 -24.25 4.83
N LEU A 137 3.24 -24.04 5.63
CA LEU A 137 2.30 -25.09 6.02
C LEU A 137 1.54 -25.64 4.82
N HIS A 138 1.07 -24.78 3.92
CA HIS A 138 0.37 -25.18 2.69
C HIS A 138 1.26 -26.07 1.81
N ASN A 139 2.51 -25.67 1.59
CA ASN A 139 3.46 -26.47 0.82
C ASN A 139 3.74 -27.82 1.50
N GLN A 140 3.95 -27.81 2.83
CA GLN A 140 4.19 -29.03 3.61
C GLN A 140 3.01 -30.00 3.52
N VAL A 141 1.77 -29.51 3.61
CA VAL A 141 0.56 -30.34 3.47
C VAL A 141 0.51 -31.01 2.09
N LEU A 142 0.86 -30.29 1.02
CA LEU A 142 0.86 -30.85 -0.33
C LEU A 142 2.01 -31.84 -0.56
N GLU A 143 3.18 -31.58 -0.01
CA GLU A 143 4.31 -32.52 -0.08
C GLU A 143 4.00 -33.84 0.65
N LEU A 144 3.34 -33.76 1.81
CA LEU A 144 2.89 -34.93 2.56
C LEU A 144 1.83 -35.75 1.80
N LYS A 145 0.99 -35.08 1.00
CA LYS A 145 0.07 -35.75 0.06
C LYS A 145 0.77 -36.31 -1.19
N GLY A 146 2.04 -35.98 -1.41
CA GLY A 146 2.80 -36.35 -2.60
C GLY A 146 2.86 -35.22 -3.64
N ASN A 147 4.06 -34.96 -4.16
CA ASN A 147 4.30 -33.97 -5.22
C ASN A 147 3.74 -34.41 -6.58
N ILE A 148 3.58 -35.72 -6.82
CA ILE A 148 2.92 -36.29 -7.99
C ILE A 148 1.71 -37.07 -7.48
N ARG A 149 0.52 -36.68 -7.92
CA ARG A 149 -0.75 -37.35 -7.59
C ARG A 149 -1.49 -37.76 -8.85
N VAL A 150 -2.25 -38.83 -8.77
CA VAL A 150 -3.05 -39.39 -9.85
C VAL A 150 -4.50 -39.53 -9.39
N PHE A 151 -5.39 -38.77 -10.01
CA PHE A 151 -6.82 -38.87 -9.81
C PHE A 151 -7.44 -39.65 -10.97
N CYS A 152 -8.32 -40.61 -10.71
CA CYS A 152 -9.13 -41.22 -11.73
C CYS A 152 -10.51 -40.55 -11.77
N ARG A 153 -11.02 -40.26 -12.96
CA ARG A 153 -12.36 -39.70 -13.15
C ARG A 153 -13.13 -40.52 -14.17
N VAL A 154 -14.21 -41.15 -13.72
CA VAL A 154 -15.12 -41.90 -14.58
C VAL A 154 -16.20 -40.95 -15.07
N ARG A 155 -16.42 -40.86 -16.38
CA ARG A 155 -17.55 -40.06 -16.92
C ARG A 155 -18.88 -40.81 -16.77
N PRO A 156 -20.03 -40.11 -16.77
CA PRO A 156 -21.34 -40.74 -16.88
C PRO A 156 -21.43 -41.73 -18.05
N ALA A 157 -22.09 -42.87 -17.81
CA ALA A 157 -22.49 -43.78 -18.88
C ALA A 157 -23.59 -43.12 -19.73
N GLY A 158 -23.56 -43.33 -21.05
CA GLY A 158 -24.67 -42.92 -21.90
C GLY A 158 -25.91 -43.76 -21.61
N GLU A 159 -27.10 -43.23 -21.91
CA GLU A 159 -28.37 -43.94 -21.72
C GLU A 159 -28.31 -45.34 -22.37
N GLY A 160 -28.60 -46.39 -21.60
CA GLY A 160 -28.68 -47.77 -22.09
C GLY A 160 -27.36 -48.56 -22.13
N HIS A 161 -26.23 -48.00 -21.70
CA HIS A 161 -24.95 -48.74 -21.63
C HIS A 161 -24.70 -49.34 -20.24
N LYS A 162 -24.30 -50.63 -20.20
CA LYS A 162 -23.81 -51.28 -18.98
C LYS A 162 -22.42 -50.74 -18.62
N SER A 163 -22.23 -50.33 -17.37
CA SER A 163 -20.92 -49.91 -16.86
C SER A 163 -20.00 -51.12 -16.66
N SER A 164 -18.81 -51.07 -17.25
CA SER A 164 -17.71 -52.01 -16.99
C SER A 164 -16.87 -51.61 -15.76
N ILE A 165 -17.11 -50.42 -15.22
CA ILE A 165 -16.34 -49.83 -14.11
C ILE A 165 -17.21 -49.77 -12.85
N LEU A 166 -16.61 -50.18 -11.73
CA LEU A 166 -17.14 -50.00 -10.38
C LEU A 166 -16.14 -49.16 -9.57
N VAL A 167 -16.65 -48.24 -8.75
CA VAL A 167 -15.87 -47.43 -7.81
C VAL A 167 -16.27 -47.82 -6.38
N PRO A 168 -15.62 -48.82 -5.76
CA PRO A 168 -15.98 -49.29 -4.43
C PRO A 168 -15.61 -48.29 -3.30
N SER A 169 -14.57 -47.48 -3.51
CA SER A 169 -14.08 -46.48 -2.56
C SER A 169 -13.50 -45.27 -3.28
N ASP A 170 -13.13 -44.25 -2.51
CA ASP A 170 -12.52 -43.02 -3.01
C ASP A 170 -11.12 -43.20 -3.60
N ASP A 171 -10.48 -44.36 -3.46
CA ASP A 171 -9.09 -44.64 -3.86
C ASP A 171 -8.94 -45.89 -4.73
N GLU A 172 -10.05 -46.59 -5.01
CA GLU A 172 -10.04 -47.85 -5.76
C GLU A 172 -11.02 -47.82 -6.95
N LEU A 173 -10.58 -48.36 -8.08
CA LEU A 173 -11.38 -48.58 -9.27
C LEU A 173 -11.28 -50.04 -9.70
N VAL A 174 -12.43 -50.67 -9.91
CA VAL A 174 -12.52 -52.06 -10.38
C VAL A 174 -13.07 -52.09 -11.81
N LEU A 175 -12.24 -52.57 -12.74
CA LEU A 175 -12.61 -52.78 -14.13
C LEU A 175 -13.03 -54.24 -14.33
N THR A 176 -14.22 -54.45 -14.89
CA THR A 176 -14.73 -55.76 -15.29
C THR A 176 -14.69 -55.87 -16.81
N SER A 177 -13.85 -56.76 -17.33
CA SER A 177 -13.70 -56.99 -18.77
C SER A 177 -13.58 -58.49 -19.05
N ALA A 178 -14.41 -59.01 -19.95
CA ALA A 178 -14.43 -60.43 -20.33
C ALA A 178 -14.43 -61.42 -19.15
N GLY A 179 -15.17 -61.11 -18.08
CA GLY A 179 -15.29 -61.93 -16.88
C GLY A 179 -14.09 -61.86 -15.91
N LYS A 180 -13.10 -60.99 -16.17
CA LYS A 180 -11.99 -60.70 -15.25
C LYS A 180 -12.21 -59.36 -14.56
N HIS A 181 -11.93 -59.34 -13.25
CA HIS A 181 -11.94 -58.13 -12.44
C HIS A 181 -10.49 -57.70 -12.18
N ASN A 182 -10.14 -56.48 -12.61
CA ASN A 182 -8.85 -55.86 -12.33
C ASN A 182 -9.09 -54.65 -11.42
N SER A 183 -8.44 -54.63 -10.26
CA SER A 183 -8.47 -53.49 -9.35
C SER A 183 -7.25 -52.58 -9.57
N PHE A 184 -7.47 -51.27 -9.50
CA PHE A 184 -6.48 -50.22 -9.63
C PHE A 184 -6.63 -49.23 -8.47
N SER A 185 -5.51 -48.79 -7.90
CA SER A 185 -5.48 -47.80 -6.81
C SER A 185 -5.00 -46.44 -7.32
N TYR A 186 -5.61 -45.38 -6.81
CA TYR A 186 -5.35 -43.98 -7.15
C TYR A 186 -5.35 -43.11 -5.88
N ASP A 187 -4.84 -41.89 -5.96
CA ASP A 187 -4.92 -40.94 -4.84
C ASP A 187 -6.36 -40.44 -4.61
N LYS A 188 -7.18 -40.44 -5.67
CA LYS A 188 -8.63 -40.19 -5.61
C LYS A 188 -9.32 -40.78 -6.84
N VAL A 189 -10.51 -41.35 -6.69
CA VAL A 189 -11.39 -41.84 -7.76
C VAL A 189 -12.71 -41.09 -7.68
N PHE A 190 -13.09 -40.45 -8.78
CA PHE A 190 -14.37 -39.77 -8.93
C PHE A 190 -15.34 -40.68 -9.68
N ALA A 191 -16.44 -41.03 -9.00
CA ALA A 191 -17.54 -41.79 -9.56
C ALA A 191 -18.25 -41.03 -10.70
N PRO A 192 -19.02 -41.71 -11.57
CA PRO A 192 -19.76 -41.09 -12.66
C PRO A 192 -20.67 -39.93 -12.25
N GLU A 193 -21.16 -39.94 -11.01
CA GLU A 193 -22.05 -38.94 -10.43
C GLU A 193 -21.31 -37.67 -9.96
N ALA A 194 -19.98 -37.72 -9.87
CA ALA A 194 -19.17 -36.64 -9.34
C ALA A 194 -19.28 -35.37 -10.20
N THR A 195 -19.65 -34.27 -9.54
CA THR A 195 -19.85 -32.98 -10.17
C THR A 195 -18.51 -32.32 -10.54
N GLN A 196 -18.57 -31.36 -11.46
CA GLN A 196 -17.41 -30.52 -11.81
C GLN A 196 -16.88 -29.72 -10.62
N GLU A 197 -17.75 -29.37 -9.67
CA GLU A 197 -17.38 -28.62 -8.47
C GLU A 197 -16.64 -29.50 -7.45
N GLU A 198 -17.12 -30.70 -7.18
CA GLU A 198 -16.46 -31.65 -6.29
C GLU A 198 -15.06 -32.02 -6.80
N VAL A 199 -14.93 -32.27 -8.10
CA VAL A 199 -13.63 -32.53 -8.74
C VAL A 199 -12.70 -31.32 -8.59
N TYR A 200 -13.22 -30.11 -8.81
CA TYR A 200 -12.41 -28.90 -8.69
C TYR A 200 -11.93 -28.65 -7.26
N ASN A 201 -12.78 -28.85 -6.25
CA ASN A 201 -12.46 -28.59 -4.85
C ASN A 201 -11.23 -29.37 -4.36
N GLU A 202 -11.03 -30.60 -4.85
CA GLU A 202 -9.83 -31.41 -4.56
C GLU A 202 -8.54 -30.85 -5.20
N THR A 203 -8.68 -30.05 -6.26
CA THR A 203 -7.56 -29.44 -7.00
C THR A 203 -7.28 -27.99 -6.60
N GLN A 204 -8.24 -27.32 -5.98
CA GLN A 204 -8.18 -25.90 -5.58
C GLN A 204 -6.90 -25.54 -4.79
N PRO A 205 -6.37 -26.39 -3.88
CA PRO A 205 -5.09 -26.14 -3.22
C PRO A 205 -3.89 -25.92 -4.16
N LEU A 206 -3.92 -26.48 -5.38
CA LEU A 206 -2.87 -26.27 -6.38
C LEU A 206 -2.85 -24.83 -6.90
N VAL A 207 -4.01 -24.17 -6.98
CA VAL A 207 -4.11 -22.76 -7.37
C VAL A 207 -3.39 -21.87 -6.36
N VAL A 208 -3.58 -22.16 -5.07
CA VAL A 208 -2.88 -21.48 -3.98
C VAL A 208 -1.37 -21.65 -4.10
N SER A 209 -0.89 -22.86 -4.41
CA SER A 209 0.54 -23.11 -4.62
C SER A 209 1.11 -22.27 -5.77
N CYS A 210 0.35 -22.12 -6.86
CA CYS A 210 0.78 -21.26 -7.96
C CYS A 210 0.90 -19.78 -7.53
N LEU A 211 -0.07 -19.26 -6.76
CA LEU A 211 0.02 -17.90 -6.19
C LEU A 211 1.15 -17.75 -5.18
N ASP A 212 1.57 -18.84 -4.55
CA ASP A 212 2.72 -18.89 -3.66
C ASP A 212 4.06 -19.10 -4.39
N GLY A 213 4.05 -19.04 -5.73
CA GLY A 213 5.27 -19.07 -6.55
C GLY A 213 5.81 -20.46 -6.82
N TYR A 214 4.98 -21.50 -6.72
CA TYR A 214 5.35 -22.87 -7.10
C TYR A 214 4.91 -23.18 -8.53
N ASN A 215 5.62 -24.11 -9.15
CA ASN A 215 5.23 -24.68 -10.43
C ASN A 215 4.20 -25.78 -10.21
N VAL A 216 3.12 -25.72 -10.98
CA VAL A 216 1.98 -26.62 -10.92
C VAL A 216 1.73 -27.18 -12.31
N CYS A 217 1.46 -28.46 -12.38
CA CYS A 217 1.16 -29.14 -13.64
C CYS A 217 -0.06 -30.04 -13.46
N VAL A 218 -1.12 -29.78 -14.23
CA VAL A 218 -2.34 -30.59 -14.23
C VAL A 218 -2.52 -31.20 -15.62
N PHE A 219 -2.55 -32.52 -15.69
CA PHE A 219 -2.74 -33.29 -16.92
C PHE A 219 -4.13 -33.89 -16.95
N ALA A 220 -4.76 -33.95 -18.12
CA ALA A 220 -5.82 -34.89 -18.41
C ALA A 220 -5.34 -35.91 -19.44
N TYR A 221 -5.44 -37.18 -19.06
CA TYR A 221 -5.01 -38.34 -19.83
C TYR A 221 -6.15 -39.34 -19.99
N GLY A 222 -6.17 -40.06 -21.11
CA GLY A 222 -7.16 -41.09 -21.40
C GLY A 222 -7.47 -41.16 -22.89
N GLN A 223 -8.25 -42.15 -23.29
CA GLN A 223 -8.63 -42.31 -24.70
C GLN A 223 -9.53 -41.17 -25.19
N THR A 224 -9.64 -41.03 -26.49
CA THR A 224 -10.61 -40.11 -27.10
C THR A 224 -12.04 -40.39 -26.61
N GLY A 225 -12.78 -39.34 -26.26
CA GLY A 225 -14.14 -39.44 -25.70
C GLY A 225 -14.23 -39.77 -24.20
N SER A 226 -13.11 -39.93 -23.48
CA SER A 226 -13.16 -40.27 -22.04
C SER A 226 -13.46 -39.10 -21.08
N GLY A 227 -13.51 -37.86 -21.58
CA GLY A 227 -13.82 -36.67 -20.77
C GLY A 227 -12.63 -35.78 -20.40
N LYS A 228 -11.48 -35.93 -21.09
CA LYS A 228 -10.28 -35.08 -20.88
C LYS A 228 -10.57 -33.58 -21.02
N THR A 229 -11.05 -33.16 -22.20
CA THR A 229 -11.37 -31.76 -22.49
C THR A 229 -12.45 -31.21 -21.57
N HIS A 230 -13.47 -32.01 -21.21
CA HIS A 230 -14.50 -31.60 -20.25
C HIS A 230 -13.92 -31.34 -18.85
N THR A 231 -12.93 -32.15 -18.43
CA THR A 231 -12.22 -31.93 -17.15
C THR A 231 -11.33 -30.71 -17.22
N MET A 232 -10.57 -30.55 -18.32
CA MET A 232 -9.65 -29.42 -18.48
C MET A 232 -10.36 -28.08 -18.68
N ASP A 233 -11.49 -28.05 -19.37
CA ASP A 233 -12.28 -26.83 -19.55
C ASP A 233 -12.79 -26.29 -18.21
N MET A 234 -13.24 -27.19 -17.33
CA MET A 234 -13.60 -26.84 -15.97
C MET A 234 -12.40 -26.31 -15.19
N MET A 235 -11.26 -27.01 -15.26
CA MET A 235 -10.04 -26.56 -14.59
C MET A 235 -9.60 -25.19 -15.08
N ASN A 236 -9.64 -24.93 -16.39
CA ASN A 236 -9.27 -23.66 -16.98
C ASN A 236 -10.14 -22.53 -16.43
N SER A 237 -11.47 -22.61 -16.55
CA SER A 237 -12.36 -21.54 -16.09
C SER A 237 -12.31 -21.32 -14.58
N ARG A 238 -12.35 -22.40 -13.78
CA ARG A 238 -12.41 -22.30 -12.32
C ARG A 238 -11.05 -21.93 -11.70
N ALA A 239 -9.96 -22.55 -12.13
CA ALA A 239 -8.62 -22.22 -11.61
C ALA A 239 -8.23 -20.78 -11.90
N LEU A 240 -8.50 -20.29 -13.12
CA LEU A 240 -8.22 -18.89 -13.47
C LEU A 240 -9.13 -17.92 -12.71
N GLY A 241 -10.41 -18.25 -12.52
CA GLY A 241 -11.31 -17.47 -11.67
C GLY A 241 -10.80 -17.35 -10.23
N ASP A 242 -10.35 -18.46 -9.65
CA ASP A 242 -9.78 -18.47 -8.30
C ASP A 242 -8.45 -17.74 -8.21
N LEU A 243 -7.59 -17.81 -9.23
CA LEU A 243 -6.35 -17.00 -9.28
C LEU A 243 -6.67 -15.51 -9.14
N PHE A 244 -7.63 -14.99 -9.92
CA PHE A 244 -8.01 -13.58 -9.83
C PHE A 244 -8.66 -13.25 -8.48
N ARG A 245 -9.61 -14.06 -8.03
CA ARG A 245 -10.31 -13.86 -6.75
C ARG A 245 -9.34 -13.83 -5.57
N LEU A 246 -8.51 -14.87 -5.42
CA LEU A 246 -7.54 -15.00 -4.34
C LEU A 246 -6.44 -13.94 -4.42
N SER A 247 -6.05 -13.51 -5.61
CA SER A 247 -5.09 -12.39 -5.75
C SER A 247 -5.66 -11.07 -5.24
N GLY A 248 -6.95 -10.80 -5.50
CA GLY A 248 -7.66 -9.64 -4.96
C GLY A 248 -7.76 -9.66 -3.43
N GLU A 249 -8.04 -10.84 -2.84
CA GLU A 249 -8.06 -11.04 -1.39
C GLU A 249 -6.67 -10.81 -0.75
N ARG A 250 -5.60 -11.09 -1.49
CA ARG A 250 -4.19 -10.96 -1.03
C ARG A 250 -3.54 -9.63 -1.37
N ARG A 251 -4.27 -8.65 -1.92
CA ARG A 251 -3.71 -7.34 -2.33
C ARG A 251 -3.01 -6.55 -1.21
N ALA A 252 -3.31 -6.86 0.05
CA ALA A 252 -2.68 -6.20 1.20
C ALA A 252 -1.22 -6.67 1.43
N ILE A 253 -0.86 -7.86 0.93
CA ILE A 253 0.45 -8.48 1.13
C ILE A 253 1.27 -8.58 -0.16
N ALA A 254 0.61 -8.67 -1.31
CA ALA A 254 1.28 -8.84 -2.60
C ALA A 254 0.44 -8.32 -3.77
N ASP A 255 1.15 -7.80 -4.78
CA ASP A 255 0.59 -7.50 -6.09
C ASP A 255 0.82 -8.66 -7.06
N TYR A 256 -0.17 -8.94 -7.90
CA TYR A 256 -0.14 -10.04 -8.86
C TYR A 256 -0.30 -9.53 -10.29
N SER A 257 0.45 -10.11 -11.22
CA SER A 257 0.28 -9.92 -12.66
C SER A 257 0.24 -11.28 -13.36
N PHE A 258 -0.72 -11.45 -14.25
CA PHE A 258 -0.97 -12.71 -14.93
C PHE A 258 -0.70 -12.59 -16.43
N LYS A 259 -0.02 -13.59 -16.98
CA LYS A 259 0.12 -13.78 -18.43
C LYS A 259 -0.28 -15.20 -18.79
N LEU A 260 -0.85 -15.36 -19.98
CA LEU A 260 -1.34 -16.63 -20.47
C LEU A 260 -0.68 -16.96 -21.82
N THR A 261 -0.29 -18.23 -21.97
CA THR A 261 0.20 -18.80 -23.22
C THR A 261 -0.64 -20.03 -23.56
N ALA A 262 -1.01 -20.22 -24.83
CA ALA A 262 -1.69 -21.42 -25.28
C ALA A 262 -0.90 -22.03 -26.43
N ILE A 263 -0.43 -23.26 -26.24
CA ILE A 263 0.45 -23.97 -27.17
C ILE A 263 -0.20 -25.28 -27.58
N GLU A 264 -0.05 -25.62 -28.84
CA GLU A 264 -0.31 -26.96 -29.36
C GLU A 264 1.02 -27.67 -29.65
N ILE A 265 1.15 -28.91 -29.19
CA ILE A 265 2.21 -29.82 -29.63
C ILE A 265 1.57 -30.90 -30.47
N TYR A 266 1.87 -30.88 -31.77
CA TYR A 266 1.41 -31.86 -32.74
C TYR A 266 2.61 -32.34 -33.53
N ASN A 267 2.80 -33.67 -33.61
CA ASN A 267 3.89 -34.26 -34.39
C ASN A 267 5.29 -33.73 -34.00
N GLU A 268 5.54 -33.51 -32.70
CA GLU A 268 6.76 -32.88 -32.14
C GLU A 268 7.04 -31.45 -32.63
N VAL A 269 6.05 -30.78 -33.22
CA VAL A 269 6.10 -29.37 -33.63
C VAL A 269 5.24 -28.55 -32.67
N ILE A 270 5.82 -27.43 -32.21
CA ILE A 270 5.19 -26.47 -31.31
C ILE A 270 4.51 -25.39 -32.14
N LYS A 271 3.24 -25.12 -31.86
CA LYS A 271 2.45 -24.07 -32.49
C LYS A 271 1.85 -23.15 -31.43
N ASP A 272 1.96 -21.85 -31.64
CA ASP A 272 1.26 -20.84 -30.83
C ASP A 272 -0.20 -20.78 -31.26
N LEU A 273 -1.12 -20.94 -30.30
CA LEU A 273 -2.56 -20.88 -30.56
C LEU A 273 -3.15 -19.48 -30.34
N LEU A 274 -2.39 -18.54 -29.80
CA LEU A 274 -2.81 -17.16 -29.55
C LEU A 274 -2.37 -16.18 -30.64
N GLU A 275 -1.44 -16.60 -31.51
CA GLU A 275 -0.97 -15.83 -32.66
C GLU A 275 -1.41 -16.52 -33.96
N PRO A 276 -1.97 -15.79 -34.94
CA PRO A 276 -2.20 -16.36 -36.26
C PRO A 276 -0.86 -16.70 -36.94
N ASN A 277 -0.91 -17.55 -37.97
CA ASN A 277 0.26 -17.78 -38.83
C ASN A 277 0.75 -16.43 -39.41
N ASP A 278 2.01 -16.38 -39.83
CA ASP A 278 2.58 -15.16 -40.41
C ASP A 278 1.80 -14.70 -41.67
N ALA A 279 2.12 -13.50 -42.18
CA ALA A 279 1.45 -12.93 -43.37
C ALA A 279 1.56 -13.81 -44.63
N ASN A 280 2.49 -14.77 -44.65
CA ASN A 280 2.70 -15.74 -45.73
C ASN A 280 2.07 -17.11 -45.43
N GLY A 281 1.31 -17.23 -44.33
CA GLY A 281 0.68 -18.46 -43.87
C GLY A 281 1.63 -19.49 -43.26
N LYS A 282 2.92 -19.17 -43.09
CA LYS A 282 3.90 -20.08 -42.48
C LYS A 282 3.82 -20.02 -40.94
N PRO A 283 3.86 -21.18 -40.27
CA PRO A 283 3.92 -21.22 -38.82
C PRO A 283 5.29 -20.73 -38.33
N LYS A 284 5.29 -19.92 -37.27
CA LYS A 284 6.51 -19.50 -36.58
C LYS A 284 7.25 -20.73 -36.04
N LYS A 285 8.58 -20.77 -36.19
CA LYS A 285 9.38 -21.89 -35.69
C LYS A 285 9.62 -21.71 -34.18
N LEU A 286 8.81 -22.39 -33.38
CA LEU A 286 8.91 -22.36 -31.93
C LEU A 286 9.73 -23.53 -31.40
N ASP A 287 10.58 -23.26 -30.40
CA ASP A 287 11.34 -24.30 -29.72
C ASP A 287 11.45 -24.02 -28.21
N VAL A 288 11.58 -25.10 -27.43
CA VAL A 288 11.76 -25.04 -25.98
C VAL A 288 13.20 -24.66 -25.67
N LYS A 289 13.37 -23.69 -24.78
CA LYS A 289 14.67 -23.31 -24.23
C LYS A 289 14.63 -23.41 -22.70
N THR A 290 15.75 -23.84 -22.15
CA THR A 290 16.00 -23.84 -20.72
C THR A 290 16.88 -22.66 -20.37
N ASP A 291 16.45 -21.86 -19.41
CA ASP A 291 17.27 -20.83 -18.81
C ASP A 291 18.36 -21.48 -17.95
N SER A 292 19.63 -21.18 -18.21
CA SER A 292 20.76 -21.80 -17.50
C SER A 292 20.94 -21.31 -16.06
N ALA A 293 20.42 -20.12 -15.73
CA ALA A 293 20.50 -19.55 -14.39
C ALA A 293 19.36 -20.04 -13.49
N THR A 294 18.14 -20.13 -14.03
CA THR A 294 16.94 -20.50 -13.25
C THR A 294 16.51 -21.95 -13.42
N GLY A 295 16.97 -22.63 -14.46
CA GLY A 295 16.50 -23.97 -14.84
C GLY A 295 15.10 -23.98 -15.46
N ALA A 296 14.45 -22.81 -15.58
CA ALA A 296 13.09 -22.69 -16.09
C ALA A 296 13.00 -23.04 -17.59
N SER A 297 11.96 -23.77 -17.97
CA SER A 297 11.67 -24.11 -19.35
C SER A 297 10.60 -23.17 -19.91
N SER A 298 10.89 -22.58 -21.06
CA SER A 298 9.96 -21.68 -21.75
C SER A 298 10.09 -21.80 -23.26
N VAL A 299 9.10 -21.24 -23.97
CA VAL A 299 9.16 -21.03 -25.42
C VAL A 299 9.27 -19.51 -25.63
N PRO A 300 10.47 -18.94 -25.80
CA PRO A 300 10.65 -17.48 -25.74
C PRO A 300 9.89 -16.70 -26.82
N GLU A 301 9.64 -17.35 -27.95
CA GLU A 301 8.97 -16.75 -29.10
C GLU A 301 7.45 -16.91 -29.09
N VAL A 302 6.86 -17.54 -28.06
CA VAL A 302 5.41 -17.64 -27.92
C VAL A 302 4.82 -16.32 -27.43
N ARG A 303 3.58 -16.03 -27.81
CA ARG A 303 2.83 -14.87 -27.32
C ARG A 303 2.41 -15.07 -25.87
N TYR A 304 2.93 -14.22 -24.99
CA TYR A 304 2.46 -14.07 -23.60
C TYR A 304 1.37 -13.00 -23.54
N ALA A 305 0.10 -13.41 -23.54
CA ALA A 305 -1.02 -12.49 -23.47
C ALA A 305 -1.29 -12.06 -22.01
N PRO A 306 -1.27 -10.77 -21.67
CA PRO A 306 -1.70 -10.32 -20.34
C PRO A 306 -3.19 -10.60 -20.14
N VAL A 307 -3.57 -11.03 -18.93
CA VAL A 307 -4.96 -11.30 -18.56
C VAL A 307 -5.28 -10.69 -17.21
N CYS A 308 -6.44 -10.06 -17.08
CA CYS A 308 -6.87 -9.39 -15.85
C CYS A 308 -8.24 -9.90 -15.35
N SER A 309 -8.95 -10.68 -16.17
CA SER A 309 -10.29 -11.17 -15.86
C SER A 309 -10.54 -12.56 -16.46
N VAL A 310 -11.57 -13.24 -15.95
CA VAL A 310 -12.07 -14.50 -16.52
C VAL A 310 -12.53 -14.31 -17.97
N SER A 311 -13.12 -13.15 -18.30
CA SER A 311 -13.55 -12.86 -19.67
C SER A 311 -12.40 -12.80 -20.67
N ASP A 312 -11.24 -12.26 -20.27
CA ASP A 312 -10.05 -12.24 -21.13
C ASP A 312 -9.59 -13.66 -21.44
N VAL A 313 -9.59 -14.52 -20.42
CA VAL A 313 -9.21 -15.92 -20.52
C VAL A 313 -10.16 -16.67 -21.45
N GLU A 314 -11.47 -16.54 -21.27
CA GLU A 314 -12.46 -17.19 -22.13
C GLU A 314 -12.30 -16.77 -23.59
N GLY A 315 -12.05 -15.48 -23.85
CA GLY A 315 -11.76 -14.98 -25.19
C GLY A 315 -10.50 -15.61 -25.80
N LEU A 316 -9.42 -15.71 -25.04
CA LEU A 316 -8.18 -16.35 -25.49
C LEU A 316 -8.33 -17.86 -25.67
N MET A 317 -9.12 -18.54 -24.83
CA MET A 317 -9.43 -19.96 -24.98
C MET A 317 -10.26 -20.23 -26.23
N GLN A 318 -11.27 -19.40 -26.52
CA GLN A 318 -12.04 -19.48 -27.76
C GLN A 318 -11.15 -19.27 -28.99
N LEU A 319 -10.25 -18.27 -28.94
CA LEU A 319 -9.25 -18.06 -29.98
C LEU A 319 -8.36 -19.29 -30.17
N ALA A 320 -7.84 -19.83 -29.08
CA ALA A 320 -6.96 -20.99 -29.11
C ALA A 320 -7.66 -22.23 -29.71
N ARG A 321 -8.92 -22.49 -29.31
CA ARG A 321 -9.74 -23.57 -29.87
C ARG A 321 -9.99 -23.38 -31.36
N ARG A 322 -10.32 -22.16 -31.79
CA ARG A 322 -10.51 -21.85 -33.21
C ARG A 322 -9.23 -22.11 -34.00
N ASN A 323 -8.08 -21.66 -33.51
CA ASN A 323 -6.79 -21.84 -34.16
C ASN A 323 -6.30 -23.31 -34.15
N ARG A 324 -6.72 -24.09 -33.14
CA ARG A 324 -6.52 -25.54 -33.07
C ARG A 324 -7.39 -26.28 -34.10
N HIS A 325 -8.63 -25.83 -34.30
CA HIS A 325 -9.55 -26.39 -35.29
C HIS A 325 -9.18 -26.02 -36.74
N THR A 326 -8.72 -24.81 -37.03
CA THR A 326 -8.33 -24.45 -38.40
C THR A 326 -7.11 -25.20 -38.93
N SER A 327 -6.29 -25.82 -38.06
CA SER A 327 -5.25 -26.78 -38.46
C SER A 327 -5.79 -28.13 -38.95
N SER A 328 -7.05 -28.46 -38.67
CA SER A 328 -7.65 -29.70 -39.17
C SER A 328 -8.13 -29.50 -40.60
N THR A 329 -7.35 -29.96 -41.57
CA THR A 329 -7.79 -30.09 -42.95
C THR A 329 -8.92 -31.13 -43.04
N GLY A 330 -10.19 -30.67 -43.06
CA GLY A 330 -11.40 -31.33 -43.58
C GLY A 330 -11.80 -32.77 -43.21
N MET A 331 -10.92 -33.61 -42.64
CA MET A 331 -11.11 -35.06 -42.52
C MET A 331 -10.51 -35.67 -41.23
N ASN A 332 -9.95 -34.87 -40.31
CA ASN A 332 -9.30 -35.37 -39.09
C ASN A 332 -9.84 -34.64 -37.84
N GLU A 333 -10.32 -35.40 -36.85
CA GLU A 333 -10.67 -34.91 -35.51
C GLU A 333 -9.38 -34.57 -34.72
N HIS A 334 -8.71 -33.48 -35.09
CA HIS A 334 -7.34 -33.13 -34.69
C HIS A 334 -7.18 -32.87 -33.18
N SER A 335 -8.23 -32.50 -32.46
CA SER A 335 -8.18 -32.27 -31.01
C SER A 335 -7.81 -33.54 -30.22
N SER A 336 -8.11 -34.72 -30.76
CA SER A 336 -7.71 -36.01 -30.16
C SER A 336 -6.24 -36.36 -30.39
N ARG A 337 -5.54 -35.66 -31.30
CA ARG A 337 -4.24 -36.08 -31.82
C ARG A 337 -3.10 -35.11 -31.53
N SER A 338 -3.41 -33.98 -30.88
CA SER A 338 -2.44 -33.01 -30.42
C SER A 338 -2.57 -32.79 -28.92
N HIS A 339 -1.48 -32.34 -28.28
CA HIS A 339 -1.52 -31.90 -26.88
C HIS A 339 -1.80 -30.41 -26.83
N LEU A 340 -2.77 -29.98 -26.03
CA LEU A 340 -3.01 -28.58 -25.73
C LEU A 340 -2.41 -28.25 -24.36
N ILE A 341 -1.54 -27.24 -24.32
CA ILE A 341 -0.92 -26.74 -23.11
C ILE A 341 -1.36 -25.29 -22.93
N LEU A 342 -2.22 -25.06 -21.95
CA LEU A 342 -2.54 -23.72 -21.46
C LEU A 342 -1.65 -23.45 -20.24
N THR A 343 -0.81 -22.43 -20.29
CA THR A 343 0.05 -22.06 -19.16
C THR A 343 -0.30 -20.67 -18.66
N VAL A 344 -0.56 -20.60 -17.36
CA VAL A 344 -0.73 -19.35 -16.62
C VAL A 344 0.56 -19.02 -15.90
N HIS A 345 1.10 -17.85 -16.19
CA HIS A 345 2.32 -17.32 -15.59
C HIS A 345 1.91 -16.25 -14.58
N VAL A 346 2.28 -16.46 -13.32
CA VAL A 346 1.93 -15.61 -12.18
C VAL A 346 3.20 -14.88 -11.72
N LEU A 347 3.22 -13.57 -11.89
CA LEU A 347 4.22 -12.71 -11.27
C LEU A 347 3.65 -12.18 -9.96
N ARG A 348 4.27 -12.51 -8.85
CA ARG A 348 3.93 -12.01 -7.52
C ARG A 348 5.01 -11.03 -7.05
N LYS A 349 4.61 -9.84 -6.64
CA LYS A 349 5.47 -8.86 -5.98
C LYS A 349 5.02 -8.70 -4.53
N ASP A 350 5.81 -9.20 -3.60
CA ASP A 350 5.51 -9.06 -2.17
C ASP A 350 5.71 -7.61 -1.73
N LEU A 351 4.66 -7.04 -1.14
CA LEU A 351 4.65 -5.65 -0.67
C LEU A 351 5.32 -5.48 0.70
N VAL A 352 5.46 -6.58 1.44
CA VAL A 352 5.99 -6.55 2.81
C VAL A 352 7.48 -6.92 2.87
N ARG A 353 7.92 -7.90 2.06
CA ARG A 353 9.29 -8.43 2.07
C ARG A 353 10.20 -7.91 0.98
N ASP A 354 9.69 -7.01 0.13
CA ASP A 354 10.33 -6.55 -1.11
C ASP A 354 10.98 -7.71 -1.89
N GLY A 355 10.14 -8.50 -2.55
CA GLY A 355 10.56 -9.71 -3.24
C GLY A 355 9.66 -10.01 -4.43
N THR A 356 10.22 -10.65 -5.46
CA THR A 356 9.46 -11.10 -6.63
C THR A 356 9.49 -12.62 -6.70
N MET A 357 8.33 -13.23 -6.90
CA MET A 357 8.18 -14.66 -7.09
C MET A 357 7.45 -14.95 -8.40
N PHE A 358 7.77 -16.09 -8.99
CA PHE A 358 7.19 -16.54 -10.24
C PHE A 358 6.51 -17.88 -10.01
N GLY A 359 5.20 -17.94 -10.24
CA GLY A 359 4.44 -19.18 -10.29
C GLY A 359 4.09 -19.54 -11.73
N LYS A 360 3.99 -20.84 -12.02
CA LYS A 360 3.62 -21.35 -13.34
C LYS A 360 2.59 -22.45 -13.17
N MET A 361 1.41 -22.32 -13.76
CA MET A 361 0.37 -23.36 -13.76
C MET A 361 0.14 -23.85 -15.18
N ASN A 362 0.53 -25.09 -15.45
CA ASN A 362 0.29 -25.75 -16.74
C ASN A 362 -0.98 -26.58 -16.64
N LEU A 363 -1.92 -26.33 -17.53
CA LEU A 363 -3.20 -27.00 -17.67
C LEU A 363 -3.19 -27.70 -19.03
N ILE A 364 -3.09 -29.03 -19.02
CA ILE A 364 -2.71 -29.82 -20.18
C ILE A 364 -3.81 -30.81 -20.53
N ASP A 365 -4.36 -30.67 -21.74
CA ASP A 365 -5.24 -31.65 -22.37
C ASP A 365 -4.41 -32.49 -23.34
N LEU A 366 -4.08 -33.72 -22.93
CA LEU A 366 -3.22 -34.60 -23.73
C LEU A 366 -4.02 -35.21 -24.90
N ALA A 367 -3.28 -35.58 -25.95
CA ALA A 367 -3.81 -36.41 -27.02
C ALA A 367 -4.35 -37.75 -26.48
N GLY A 368 -5.23 -38.38 -27.25
CA GLY A 368 -5.81 -39.69 -26.97
C GLY A 368 -4.74 -40.76 -26.78
N SER A 369 -4.95 -41.61 -25.77
CA SER A 369 -4.05 -42.71 -25.41
C SER A 369 -4.33 -44.04 -26.12
N GLU A 370 -5.23 -44.04 -27.12
CA GLU A 370 -5.58 -45.22 -27.88
C GLU A 370 -4.36 -45.90 -28.54
N ARG A 371 -4.32 -47.23 -28.47
CA ARG A 371 -3.23 -48.03 -29.05
C ARG A 371 -3.30 -48.05 -30.57
N LEU A 372 -2.12 -47.97 -31.21
CA LEU A 372 -1.94 -48.12 -32.65
C LEU A 372 -2.59 -49.39 -33.23
N SER A 373 -2.62 -50.48 -32.47
CA SER A 373 -3.21 -51.74 -32.92
C SER A 373 -4.72 -51.67 -33.15
N ARG A 374 -5.43 -50.71 -32.54
CA ARG A 374 -6.85 -50.47 -32.80
C ARG A 374 -7.09 -49.55 -34.00
N THR A 375 -6.03 -48.92 -34.53
CA THR A 375 -6.12 -47.99 -35.65
C THR A 375 -5.61 -48.67 -36.93
N CYS A 376 -6.46 -48.83 -37.94
CA CYS A 376 -6.06 -49.26 -39.29
C CYS A 376 -5.33 -48.13 -40.06
N ALA A 377 -4.39 -47.45 -39.39
CA ALA A 377 -3.73 -46.26 -39.90
C ALA A 377 -2.53 -46.64 -40.80
N GLU A 378 -2.52 -46.12 -42.03
CA GLU A 378 -1.43 -46.29 -43.00
C GLU A 378 -0.78 -44.94 -43.34
N GLY A 379 0.47 -44.96 -43.82
CA GLY A 379 1.18 -43.77 -44.30
C GLY A 379 1.40 -42.69 -43.23
N GLU A 380 1.03 -41.44 -43.55
CA GLU A 380 1.23 -40.28 -42.66
C GLU A 380 0.48 -40.42 -41.31
N ARG A 381 -0.69 -41.08 -41.30
CA ARG A 381 -1.46 -41.33 -40.07
C ARG A 381 -0.74 -42.28 -39.11
N LEU A 382 0.04 -43.23 -39.63
CA LEU A 382 0.87 -44.10 -38.81
C LEU A 382 2.02 -43.31 -38.16
N THR A 383 2.64 -42.39 -38.91
CA THR A 383 3.71 -41.52 -38.40
C THR A 383 3.18 -40.57 -37.32
N GLU A 384 2.02 -39.96 -37.55
CA GLU A 384 1.31 -39.13 -36.58
C GLU A 384 1.05 -39.90 -35.27
N ALA A 385 0.45 -41.08 -35.37
CA ALA A 385 0.11 -41.89 -34.21
C ALA A 385 1.34 -42.44 -33.48
N LYS A 386 2.48 -42.65 -34.18
CA LYS A 386 3.78 -42.93 -33.54
C LYS A 386 4.27 -41.75 -32.69
N HIS A 387 4.15 -40.51 -33.19
CA HIS A 387 4.59 -39.33 -32.43
C HIS A 387 3.70 -39.02 -31.22
N ILE A 388 2.39 -39.24 -31.32
CA ILE A 388 1.47 -39.16 -30.18
C ILE A 388 1.90 -40.14 -29.08
N ASN A 389 2.08 -41.41 -29.44
CA ASN A 389 2.50 -42.43 -28.47
C ASN A 389 3.92 -42.20 -27.95
N LYS A 390 4.82 -41.64 -28.76
CA LYS A 390 6.18 -41.25 -28.32
C LYS A 390 6.14 -40.23 -27.19
N SER A 391 5.40 -39.13 -27.37
CA SER A 391 5.31 -38.07 -26.36
C SER A 391 4.65 -38.55 -25.06
N LEU A 392 3.59 -39.39 -25.15
CA LEU A 392 2.97 -40.00 -23.97
C LEU A 392 3.89 -41.01 -23.27
N SER A 393 4.64 -41.82 -24.02
CA SER A 393 5.61 -42.78 -23.47
C SER A 393 6.78 -42.06 -22.79
N ALA A 394 7.29 -40.99 -23.40
CA ALA A 394 8.32 -40.14 -22.80
C ALA A 394 7.85 -39.52 -21.48
N LEU A 395 6.59 -39.05 -21.42
CA LEU A 395 5.99 -38.54 -20.19
C LEU A 395 5.93 -39.64 -19.10
N GLY A 396 5.46 -40.84 -19.45
CA GLY A 396 5.45 -41.99 -18.54
C GLY A 396 6.84 -42.34 -18.02
N ASN A 397 7.85 -42.34 -18.88
CA ASN A 397 9.25 -42.58 -18.49
C ASN A 397 9.78 -41.50 -17.54
N CYS A 398 9.44 -40.22 -17.78
CA CYS A 398 9.83 -39.12 -16.89
C CYS A 398 9.19 -39.26 -15.52
N VAL A 399 7.87 -39.48 -15.47
CA VAL A 399 7.12 -39.66 -14.21
C VAL A 399 7.64 -40.88 -13.44
N SER A 400 7.85 -42.01 -14.12
CA SER A 400 8.41 -43.22 -13.51
C SER A 400 9.79 -42.94 -12.89
N ALA A 401 10.70 -42.31 -13.65
CA ALA A 401 12.02 -41.95 -13.15
C ALA A 401 11.97 -41.00 -11.94
N LEU A 402 11.02 -40.05 -11.92
CA LEU A 402 10.82 -39.13 -10.81
C LEU A 402 10.32 -39.84 -9.54
N VAL A 403 9.33 -40.72 -9.68
CA VAL A 403 8.78 -41.51 -8.57
C VAL A 403 9.84 -42.47 -8.01
N THR A 404 10.62 -43.12 -8.86
CA THR A 404 11.71 -44.02 -8.43
C THR A 404 12.98 -43.29 -8.00
N LYS A 405 12.99 -41.94 -7.99
CA LYS A 405 14.16 -41.11 -7.70
C LYS A 405 15.40 -41.51 -8.52
N GLY A 406 15.19 -41.79 -9.79
CA GLY A 406 16.24 -42.14 -10.74
C GLY A 406 17.26 -41.01 -10.91
N LYS A 407 18.54 -41.37 -11.12
CA LYS A 407 19.63 -40.39 -11.29
C LYS A 407 19.46 -39.49 -12.51
N HIS A 408 18.82 -40.00 -13.56
CA HIS A 408 18.58 -39.29 -14.80
C HIS A 408 17.09 -39.38 -15.15
N VAL A 409 16.50 -38.22 -15.47
CA VAL A 409 15.12 -38.11 -15.97
C VAL A 409 15.19 -37.69 -17.44
N PRO A 410 14.62 -38.47 -18.38
CA PRO A 410 14.82 -38.27 -19.81
C PRO A 410 13.89 -37.18 -20.40
N TYR A 411 13.94 -35.96 -19.85
CA TYR A 411 13.06 -34.86 -20.27
C TYR A 411 13.18 -34.52 -21.77
N ARG A 412 14.32 -34.81 -22.39
CA ARG A 412 14.60 -34.47 -23.80
C ARG A 412 14.00 -35.45 -24.82
N ASP A 413 13.39 -36.56 -24.38
CA ASP A 413 12.82 -37.58 -25.27
C ASP A 413 11.61 -37.08 -26.08
N SER A 414 10.94 -36.02 -25.60
CA SER A 414 9.88 -35.32 -26.33
C SER A 414 9.88 -33.82 -26.06
N LYS A 415 9.31 -33.03 -26.98
CA LYS A 415 9.09 -31.58 -26.74
C LYS A 415 8.19 -31.31 -25.55
N LEU A 416 7.19 -32.17 -25.32
CA LEU A 416 6.26 -32.07 -24.18
C LEU A 416 7.02 -32.18 -22.85
N THR A 417 7.79 -33.25 -22.66
CA THR A 417 8.55 -33.47 -21.43
C THR A 417 9.65 -32.42 -21.23
N TYR A 418 10.22 -31.90 -22.31
CA TYR A 418 11.25 -30.87 -22.22
C TYR A 418 10.68 -29.51 -21.80
N LEU A 419 9.49 -29.17 -22.31
CA LEU A 419 8.74 -27.98 -21.90
C LEU A 419 8.36 -28.02 -20.41
N LEU A 420 8.07 -29.21 -19.90
CA LEU A 420 7.55 -29.43 -18.54
C LEU A 420 8.64 -29.83 -17.53
N GLN A 421 9.93 -29.81 -17.92
CA GLN A 421 11.01 -30.27 -17.04
C GLN A 421 11.03 -29.51 -15.69
N ASP A 422 10.67 -28.22 -15.73
CA ASP A 422 10.64 -27.32 -14.56
C ASP A 422 9.37 -27.49 -13.71
N SER A 423 8.38 -28.22 -14.23
CA SER A 423 7.04 -28.37 -13.66
C SER A 423 6.71 -29.81 -13.26
N LEU A 424 7.61 -30.77 -13.56
CA LEU A 424 7.53 -32.17 -13.16
C LEU A 424 8.50 -32.51 -11.99
N GLY A 425 9.42 -31.61 -11.65
CA GLY A 425 10.55 -31.86 -10.76
C GLY A 425 10.34 -31.61 -9.26
N LEU A 426 11.47 -31.56 -8.53
CA LEU A 426 11.62 -31.75 -7.07
C LEU A 426 10.82 -30.81 -6.15
N ASP A 427 10.28 -29.70 -6.64
CA ASP A 427 9.42 -28.79 -5.86
C ASP A 427 8.12 -28.39 -6.59
N SER A 428 7.82 -29.05 -7.71
CA SER A 428 6.59 -28.82 -8.46
C SER A 428 5.45 -29.69 -7.94
N LYS A 429 4.22 -29.21 -8.10
CA LYS A 429 3.01 -29.99 -7.77
C LYS A 429 2.37 -30.48 -9.07
N THR A 430 2.48 -31.77 -9.30
CA THR A 430 1.92 -32.45 -10.48
C THR A 430 0.67 -33.25 -10.11
N LEU A 431 -0.40 -33.06 -10.86
CA LEU A 431 -1.63 -33.82 -10.76
C LEU A 431 -2.00 -34.39 -12.13
N MET A 432 -2.25 -35.69 -12.21
CA MET A 432 -2.71 -36.35 -13.43
C MET A 432 -4.14 -36.86 -13.24
N PHE A 433 -5.06 -36.36 -14.06
CA PHE A 433 -6.38 -36.93 -14.23
C PHE A 433 -6.34 -38.07 -15.25
N VAL A 434 -6.65 -39.28 -14.82
CA VAL A 434 -6.95 -40.41 -15.70
C VAL A 434 -8.45 -40.43 -15.95
N CYS A 435 -8.87 -39.92 -17.11
CA CYS A 435 -10.26 -39.87 -17.54
C CYS A 435 -10.65 -41.20 -18.17
N ALA A 436 -11.68 -41.87 -17.63
CA ALA A 436 -12.12 -43.20 -18.04
C ALA A 436 -13.57 -43.20 -18.54
N SER A 437 -13.82 -44.04 -19.55
CA SER A 437 -15.16 -44.34 -20.07
C SER A 437 -15.69 -45.59 -19.37
N PRO A 438 -16.92 -45.59 -18.83
CA PRO A 438 -17.51 -46.79 -18.24
C PRO A 438 -18.01 -47.79 -19.29
N ALA A 439 -17.88 -47.51 -20.59
CA ALA A 439 -18.41 -48.39 -21.62
C ALA A 439 -17.58 -49.67 -21.76
N GLU A 440 -18.25 -50.82 -21.93
CA GLU A 440 -17.58 -52.11 -22.09
C GLU A 440 -16.65 -52.18 -23.32
N VAL A 441 -16.98 -51.46 -24.40
CA VAL A 441 -16.16 -51.36 -25.62
C VAL A 441 -14.81 -50.64 -25.43
N ASP A 442 -14.69 -49.91 -24.32
CA ASP A 442 -13.52 -49.12 -23.94
C ASP A 442 -12.68 -49.80 -22.86
N ALA A 443 -13.04 -51.01 -22.42
CA ALA A 443 -12.41 -51.71 -21.30
C ALA A 443 -10.99 -52.28 -21.58
N GLY A 444 -10.34 -51.92 -22.69
CA GLY A 444 -9.14 -52.58 -23.23
C GLY A 444 -7.87 -51.74 -23.29
#